data_AF-A0A2S4ZB40-F1
#
_entry.id   AF-A0A2S4ZB40-F1
#
_cell.length_a   1.000
_cell.length_b   1.000
_cell.length_c   1.000
_cell.angle_alpha   90.00
_cell.angle_beta   90.00
_cell.angle_gamma   90.00
#
_symmetry.space_group_name_H-M   'P 1'
#
loop_
_entity.id
_entity.type
_entity.pdbx_description
1 polymer ?
#
loop_
_entity_poly.entity_id
_entity_poly.type
_entity_poly.pdbx_seq_one_letter_code
_entity_poly.pdbx_strand_id
1 'polypeptide(L)'
;MRWEILMHERFSRVWICKDFGRAVTGADPAELGRTVLAAYLAGRSIQGETFRVVVRTDDGSQHVITPGQLADPGWQADPAICQTLPAYLRNALA
;
A
#
# COMPACT_ATOMS: atom_id res chain seq x y z
N MET A 1 -6.43 -4.15 -11.15
CA MET A 1 -5.14 -3.82 -10.51
C MET A 1 -4.79 -4.80 -9.39
N ARG A 2 -3.53 -5.19 -9.27
CA ARG A 2 -2.98 -6.03 -8.19
C ARG A 2 -2.04 -5.21 -7.32
N TRP A 3 -1.98 -5.51 -6.03
CA TRP A 3 -1.06 -4.85 -5.11
C TRP A 3 -0.37 -5.86 -4.21
N GLU A 4 0.86 -5.55 -3.79
CA GLU A 4 1.68 -6.33 -2.87
C GLU A 4 2.30 -5.41 -1.84
N ILE A 5 2.22 -5.80 -0.57
CA ILE A 5 2.89 -5.14 0.55
C ILE A 5 4.20 -5.88 0.80
N LEU A 6 5.31 -5.18 0.70
CA LEU A 6 6.65 -5.75 0.85
C LEU A 6 7.36 -5.13 2.04
N MET A 7 8.05 -5.96 2.82
CA MET A 7 8.95 -5.54 3.88
C MET A 7 10.38 -5.85 3.49
N HIS A 8 11.29 -4.89 3.65
CA HIS A 8 12.71 -5.08 3.41
C HIS A 8 13.36 -5.73 4.64
N GLU A 9 13.74 -6.99 4.50
CA GLU A 9 14.46 -7.71 5.54
C GLU A 9 15.92 -7.25 5.55
N ARG A 10 16.31 -6.54 6.62
CA ARG A 10 17.61 -5.87 6.71
C ARG A 10 18.81 -6.82 6.65
N PHE A 11 18.68 -8.02 7.21
CA PHE A 11 19.79 -8.98 7.30
C PHE A 11 20.12 -9.61 5.94
N SER A 12 19.11 -10.05 5.20
CA SER A 12 19.26 -10.72 3.90
C SER A 12 19.19 -9.75 2.71
N ARG A 13 18.76 -8.49 2.93
CA ARG A 13 18.54 -7.46 1.90
C ARG A 13 17.49 -7.86 0.87
N VAL A 14 16.55 -8.73 1.24
CA VAL A 14 15.47 -9.16 0.35
C VAL A 14 14.15 -8.47 0.69
N TRP A 15 13.26 -8.41 -0.29
CA TRP A 15 11.88 -7.96 -0.09
C TRP A 15 11.00 -9.17 0.15
N ILE A 16 10.37 -9.22 1.32
CA ILE A 16 9.44 -10.29 1.70
C ILE A 16 8.02 -9.79 1.50
N CYS A 17 7.22 -10.54 0.74
CA CYS A 17 5.79 -10.27 0.61
C CYS A 17 5.11 -10.54 1.95
N LYS A 18 4.49 -9.50 2.50
CA LYS A 18 3.70 -9.57 3.73
C LYS A 18 2.23 -9.76 3.44
N ASP A 19 1.76 -9.23 2.33
CA ASP A 19 0.37 -9.33 1.91
C ASP A 19 0.22 -8.99 0.43
N PHE A 20 -0.88 -9.42 -0.17
CA PHE A 20 -1.21 -9.12 -1.55
C PHE A 20 -2.72 -9.17 -1.78
N GLY A 21 -3.16 -8.46 -2.81
CA GLY A 21 -4.57 -8.47 -3.18
C GLY A 21 -4.84 -7.89 -4.55
N ARG A 22 -6.12 -7.84 -4.89
CA ARG A 22 -6.63 -7.29 -6.14
C ARG A 22 -7.73 -6.30 -5.85
N ALA A 23 -7.68 -5.15 -6.51
CA ALA A 23 -8.73 -4.17 -6.52
C ALA A 23 -9.29 -4.03 -7.94
N VAL A 24 -10.61 -3.99 -8.05
CA VAL A 24 -11.34 -3.64 -9.27
C VAL A 24 -11.69 -2.17 -9.13
N THR A 25 -10.83 -1.31 -9.66
CA THR A 25 -10.96 0.16 -9.57
C THR A 25 -10.36 0.80 -10.82
N GLY A 26 -10.92 1.96 -11.20
CA GLY A 26 -10.35 2.85 -12.22
C GLY A 26 -9.50 3.97 -11.63
N ALA A 27 -9.27 3.97 -10.31
CA ALA A 27 -8.45 4.96 -9.62
C ALA A 27 -6.97 4.90 -10.07
N ASP A 28 -6.24 6.00 -9.82
CA ASP A 28 -4.81 6.06 -10.08
C ASP A 28 -4.05 4.95 -9.32
N PRO A 29 -3.16 4.18 -9.97
CA PRO A 29 -2.41 3.12 -9.31
C PRO A 29 -1.55 3.61 -8.14
N ALA A 30 -1.04 4.85 -8.19
CA ALA A 30 -0.26 5.40 -7.08
C ALA A 30 -1.16 5.80 -5.91
N GLU A 31 -2.39 6.28 -6.14
CA GLU A 31 -3.40 6.45 -5.09
C GLU A 31 -3.80 5.13 -4.45
N LEU A 32 -4.07 4.08 -5.24
CA LEU A 32 -4.32 2.75 -4.68
C LEU A 32 -3.16 2.30 -3.79
N GLY A 33 -1.92 2.46 -4.25
CA GLY A 33 -0.74 2.07 -3.49
C GLY A 33 -0.53 2.89 -2.22
N ARG A 34 -0.80 4.21 -2.26
CA ARG A 34 -0.76 5.09 -1.08
C ARG A 34 -1.81 4.66 -0.06
N THR A 35 -3.05 4.41 -0.49
CA THR A 35 -4.15 3.96 0.38
C THR A 35 -3.84 2.62 1.04
N VAL A 36 -3.35 1.64 0.28
CA VAL A 36 -2.94 0.33 0.83
C VAL A 36 -1.81 0.50 1.84
N LEU A 37 -0.77 1.28 1.52
CA LEU A 37 0.36 1.47 2.41
C LEU A 37 -0.04 2.21 3.69
N ALA A 38 -0.84 3.27 3.58
CA ALA A 38 -1.35 4.01 4.73
C ALA A 38 -2.20 3.11 5.64
N ALA A 39 -3.13 2.34 5.07
CA ALA A 39 -3.95 1.38 5.81
C ALA A 39 -3.10 0.33 6.53
N TYR A 40 -2.08 -0.19 5.85
CA TYR A 40 -1.21 -1.20 6.42
C TYR A 40 -0.32 -0.63 7.54
N LEU A 41 0.09 0.63 7.45
CA LEU A 41 0.93 1.26 8.47
C LEU A 41 0.12 1.86 9.62
N ALA A 42 -1.19 2.08 9.44
CA ALA A 42 -2.07 2.60 10.47
C ALA A 42 -1.99 1.74 11.75
N GLY A 43 -1.65 2.38 12.87
CA GLY A 43 -1.54 1.74 14.18
C GLY A 43 -0.36 0.79 14.36
N ARG A 44 0.60 0.74 13.43
CA ARG A 44 1.78 -0.13 13.54
C ARG A 44 3.05 0.63 13.90
N SER A 45 3.86 0.04 14.77
CA SER A 45 5.24 0.48 14.98
C SER A 45 6.10 -0.01 13.82
N ILE A 46 6.71 0.92 13.07
CA ILE A 46 7.59 0.64 11.93
C ILE A 46 9.08 0.67 12.30
N GLN A 47 9.42 0.58 13.58
CA GLN A 47 10.79 0.82 14.05
C GLN A 47 11.80 -0.13 13.39
N GLY A 48 12.67 0.45 12.54
CA GLY A 48 13.73 -0.26 11.84
C GLY A 48 13.29 -1.06 10.61
N GLU A 49 12.00 -1.11 10.31
CA GLU A 49 11.44 -1.82 9.16
C GLU A 49 11.16 -0.85 8.00
N THR A 50 11.50 -1.26 6.78
CA THR A 50 11.16 -0.50 5.58
C THR A 50 10.09 -1.23 4.80
N PHE A 51 8.95 -0.58 4.61
CA PHE A 51 7.84 -1.11 3.83
C PHE A 51 7.75 -0.42 2.47
N ARG A 52 7.15 -1.10 1.50
CA ARG A 52 6.67 -0.50 0.26
C ARG A 52 5.44 -1.25 -0.23
N VAL A 53 4.63 -0.59 -1.05
CA VAL A 53 3.59 -1.23 -1.84
C VAL A 53 3.99 -1.22 -3.30
N VAL A 54 3.82 -2.36 -3.97
CA VAL A 54 3.94 -2.47 -5.42
C VAL A 54 2.55 -2.67 -5.99
N VAL A 55 2.12 -1.77 -6.87
CA VAL A 55 0.87 -1.90 -7.62
C VAL A 55 1.20 -2.27 -9.06
N ARG A 56 0.56 -3.32 -9.57
CA ARG A 56 0.62 -3.73 -10.96
C ARG A 56 -0.74 -3.57 -11.63
N THR A 57 -0.77 -2.83 -12.72
CA THR A 57 -1.95 -2.64 -13.56
C THR A 57 -2.09 -3.80 -14.54
N ASP A 58 -3.27 -3.94 -15.12
CA ASP A 58 -3.56 -5.04 -16.06
C ASP A 58 -2.85 -4.85 -17.41
N ASP A 59 -2.41 -3.63 -17.73
CA ASP A 59 -1.56 -3.30 -18.88
C ASP A 59 -0.05 -3.61 -18.65
N GLY A 60 0.32 -4.08 -17.46
CA GLY A 60 1.69 -4.43 -17.11
C GLY A 60 2.52 -3.31 -16.48
N SER A 61 1.98 -2.10 -16.32
CA SER A 61 2.66 -1.02 -15.61
C SER A 61 2.84 -1.33 -14.12
N GLN A 62 3.92 -0.84 -13.52
CA GLN A 62 4.25 -1.06 -12.12
C GLN A 62 4.54 0.26 -11.40
N HIS A 63 3.91 0.45 -10.25
CA HIS A 63 4.09 1.61 -9.38
C HIS A 63 4.58 1.15 -8.02
N VAL A 64 5.65 1.78 -7.52
CA VAL A 64 6.22 1.49 -6.20
C VAL A 64 5.97 2.67 -5.28
N ILE A 65 5.28 2.43 -4.17
CA ILE A 65 4.93 3.43 -3.18
C ILE A 65 5.69 3.15 -1.88
N THR A 66 6.33 4.17 -1.35
CA THR A 66 7.15 4.14 -0.13
C THR A 66 6.57 5.06 0.94
N PRO A 67 6.89 4.85 2.24
CA PRO A 67 6.39 5.69 3.32
C PRO A 67 6.72 7.18 3.15
N GLY A 68 7.83 7.52 2.49
CA GLY A 68 8.16 8.92 2.20
C GLY A 68 7.15 9.63 1.29
N GLN A 69 6.38 8.87 0.50
CA GLN A 69 5.30 9.41 -0.35
C GLN A 69 3.97 9.56 0.40
N LEU A 70 3.90 9.18 1.69
CA LEU A 70 2.75 9.40 2.56
C LEU A 70 2.87 10.68 3.39
N ALA A 71 4.04 11.34 3.40
CA ALA A 71 4.35 12.46 4.29
C ALA A 71 3.68 13.80 3.89
N ASP A 72 2.68 13.77 3.00
CA ASP A 72 1.92 14.96 2.63
C ASP A 72 0.89 15.29 3.75
N PRO A 73 1.02 16.42 4.46
CA PRO A 73 0.23 16.74 5.67
C PRO A 73 -1.28 16.85 5.45
N GLY A 74 -1.76 16.87 4.20
CA GLY A 74 -3.19 16.96 3.87
C GLY A 74 -3.73 15.75 3.12
N TRP A 75 -2.91 14.72 2.86
CA TRP A 75 -3.36 13.57 2.09
C TRP A 75 -4.36 12.73 2.89
N GLN A 76 -5.49 12.43 2.26
CA GLN A 76 -6.49 11.49 2.75
C GLN A 76 -6.73 10.41 1.70
N ALA A 77 -6.96 9.20 2.17
CA ALA A 77 -7.34 8.10 1.30
C ALA A 77 -8.72 8.35 0.68
N ASP A 78 -8.82 8.22 -0.64
CA ASP A 78 -10.09 8.29 -1.34
C ASP A 78 -11.06 7.21 -0.80
N PRO A 79 -12.24 7.61 -0.27
CA PRO A 79 -13.25 6.67 0.21
C PRO A 79 -13.63 5.59 -0.81
N ALA A 80 -13.68 5.92 -2.11
CA ALA A 80 -13.99 4.95 -3.16
C ALA A 80 -12.91 3.86 -3.24
N ILE A 81 -11.63 4.24 -3.13
CA ILE A 81 -10.52 3.29 -3.09
C ILE A 81 -10.60 2.43 -1.81
N CYS A 82 -10.88 3.04 -0.66
CA CYS A 82 -11.04 2.32 0.61
C CYS A 82 -12.09 1.22 0.55
N GLN A 83 -13.21 1.44 -0.16
CA GLN A 83 -14.26 0.42 -0.33
C GLN A 83 -13.85 -0.76 -1.21
N THR A 84 -12.81 -0.60 -2.05
CA THR A 84 -12.27 -1.70 -2.86
C THR A 84 -11.28 -2.57 -2.11
N LEU A 85 -10.87 -2.17 -0.91
CA LEU A 85 -9.89 -2.90 -0.11
C LEU A 85 -10.54 -4.01 0.74
N PRO A 86 -9.79 -5.07 1.08
CA PRO A 86 -10.17 -6.01 2.11
C PRO A 86 -10.54 -5.31 3.43
N ALA A 87 -11.49 -5.90 4.15
CA ALA A 87 -12.06 -5.29 5.35
C ALA A 87 -11.02 -4.89 6.40
N TYR A 88 -9.95 -5.69 6.60
CA TYR A 88 -8.93 -5.37 7.60
C TYR A 88 -8.13 -4.09 7.26
N LEU A 89 -7.85 -3.82 5.97
CA LEU A 89 -7.21 -2.57 5.55
C LEU A 89 -8.19 -1.40 5.63
N ARG A 90 -9.40 -1.61 5.13
CA ARG A 90 -10.45 -0.58 5.16
C ARG A 90 -10.74 -0.12 6.59
N ASN A 91 -10.86 -1.07 7.52
CA ASN A 91 -11.15 -0.78 8.94
C ASN A 91 -9.97 -0.13 9.66
N ALA A 92 -8.74 -0.30 9.18
CA ALA A 92 -7.56 0.37 9.75
C ALA A 92 -7.52 1.87 9.41
N LEU A 93 -8.28 2.30 8.39
CA LEU A 93 -8.43 3.71 7.98
C LEU A 93 -9.68 4.38 8.55
N ALA A 94 -10.52 3.65 9.30
CA ALA A 94 -11.80 4.11 9.83
C ALA A 94 -11.66 4.85 11.17
#